data_AF-A0A7C4KZV7-F1
#
_entry.id   AF-A0A7C4KZV7-F1
#
_cell.length_a   1.000
_cell.length_b   1.000
_cell.length_c   1.000
_cell.angle_alpha   90.00
_cell.angle_beta   90.00
_cell.angle_gamma   90.00
#
_symmetry.space_group_name_H-M   'P 1'
#
loop_
_entity.id
_entity.type
_entity.pdbx_description
1 polymer ?
#
loop_
_entity_poly.entity_id
_entity_poly.type
_entity_poly.pdbx_seq_one_letter_code
_entity_poly.pdbx_strand_id
1 'polypeptide(L)'
;MRCEMTELIRVQVMLEKSDQAELQEIAQEQGKSVSEILRELVRRYLEEQRRAETERFRRTLAKVREIRERNAARYGVYEGDILRDVRDEYEREQKEKWQ
;
A
#
# COMPACT_ATOMS: atom_id res chain seq x y z
N MET A 1 -19.10 4.00 -28.69
CA MET A 1 -17.78 3.53 -28.21
C MET A 1 -16.98 4.75 -27.77
N ARG A 2 -16.61 4.86 -26.50
CA ARG A 2 -15.64 5.87 -26.05
C ARG A 2 -14.27 5.21 -26.07
N CYS A 3 -13.38 5.65 -26.96
CA CYS A 3 -11.97 5.31 -26.87
C CYS A 3 -11.39 6.09 -25.67
N GLU A 4 -10.96 5.39 -24.63
CA GLU A 4 -10.08 5.98 -23.61
C GLU A 4 -8.76 6.35 -24.28
N MET A 5 -8.61 7.62 -24.62
CA MET A 5 -7.35 8.18 -25.10
C MET A 5 -6.39 8.22 -23.91
N THR A 6 -5.52 7.21 -23.79
CA THR A 6 -4.45 7.22 -22.79
C THR A 6 -3.47 8.34 -23.14
N GLU A 7 -3.30 9.34 -22.27
CA GLU A 7 -2.32 10.40 -22.48
C GLU A 7 -0.90 9.82 -22.38
N LEU A 8 -0.15 9.89 -23.48
CA LEU A 8 1.25 9.44 -23.52
C LEU A 8 2.17 10.63 -23.26
N ILE A 9 2.91 10.57 -22.15
CA ILE A 9 3.95 11.55 -21.82
C ILE A 9 5.30 11.02 -22.31
N ARG A 10 6.08 11.86 -23.00
CA ARG A 10 7.45 11.52 -23.40
C ARG A 10 8.37 11.62 -22.18
N VAL A 11 9.04 10.52 -21.87
CA VAL A 11 10.09 10.43 -20.86
C VAL A 11 11.38 9.98 -21.56
N GLN A 12 12.51 10.60 -21.23
CA GLN A 12 13.83 10.15 -21.66
C GLN A 12 14.44 9.28 -20.56
N VAL A 13 14.82 8.06 -20.91
CA VAL A 13 15.44 7.09 -20.00
C VAL A 13 16.80 6.74 -20.59
N MET A 14 17.85 6.81 -19.77
CA MET A 14 19.18 6.33 -20.15
C MET A 14 19.29 4.86 -19.78
N LEU A 15 19.68 4.03 -20.73
CA LEU A 15 19.91 2.60 -20.56
C LEU A 15 21.37 2.28 -20.84
N GLU A 16 21.86 1.21 -20.25
CA GLU A 16 23.15 0.67 -20.65
C GLU A 16 23.08 0.13 -22.07
N LYS A 17 24.22 0.10 -22.75
CA LYS A 17 24.29 -0.35 -24.14
C LYS A 17 23.90 -1.83 -24.28
N SER A 18 24.23 -2.65 -23.28
CA SER A 18 23.80 -4.06 -23.18
C SER A 18 22.28 -4.16 -23.11
N ASP A 19 21.67 -3.39 -22.21
CA ASP A 19 20.22 -3.45 -21.95
C ASP A 19 19.42 -2.96 -23.15
N GLN A 20 19.93 -1.92 -23.84
CA GLN A 20 19.33 -1.46 -25.09
C GLN A 20 19.37 -2.55 -26.17
N ALA A 21 20.49 -3.26 -26.31
CA ALA A 21 20.64 -4.32 -27.31
C ALA A 21 19.70 -5.48 -27.03
N GLU A 22 19.61 -5.92 -25.77
CA GLU A 22 18.71 -6.99 -25.33
C GLU A 22 17.23 -6.59 -25.56
N LEU A 23 16.86 -5.36 -25.19
CA LEU A 23 15.50 -4.85 -25.45
C LEU A 23 15.18 -4.76 -26.94
N GLN A 24 16.17 -4.46 -27.78
CA GLN A 24 16.01 -4.40 -29.23
C GLN A 24 15.78 -5.81 -29.81
N GLU A 25 16.51 -6.81 -29.35
CA GLU A 25 16.34 -8.21 -29.75
C GLU A 25 14.93 -8.71 -29.36
N ILE A 26 14.54 -8.49 -28.11
CA ILE A 26 13.20 -8.86 -27.61
C ILE A 26 12.09 -8.15 -28.41
N ALA A 27 12.29 -6.87 -28.74
CA ALA A 27 11.35 -6.10 -29.55
C ALA A 27 11.20 -6.69 -30.97
N GLN A 28 12.31 -7.09 -31.59
CA GLN A 28 12.32 -7.74 -32.90
C GLN A 28 11.61 -9.09 -32.88
N GLU A 29 11.90 -9.94 -31.90
CA GLU A 29 11.26 -11.26 -31.75
C GLU A 29 9.74 -11.15 -31.60
N GLN A 30 9.27 -10.12 -30.90
CA GLN A 30 7.85 -9.91 -30.65
C GLN A 30 7.16 -9.04 -31.71
N GLY A 31 7.88 -8.55 -32.72
CA GLY A 31 7.36 -7.64 -33.74
C GLY A 31 6.84 -6.31 -33.15
N LYS A 32 7.37 -5.88 -32.01
CA LYS A 32 6.97 -4.67 -31.28
C LYS A 32 8.08 -3.61 -31.33
N SER A 33 7.74 -2.36 -31.03
CA SER A 33 8.74 -1.33 -30.80
C SER A 33 9.35 -1.45 -29.38
N VAL A 34 10.60 -1.02 -29.22
CA VAL A 34 11.27 -0.94 -27.90
C VAL A 34 10.44 -0.12 -26.91
N SER A 35 9.80 0.96 -27.38
CA SER A 35 8.92 1.78 -26.54
C SER A 35 7.64 1.04 -26.10
N GLU A 36 7.11 0.11 -26.89
CA GLU A 36 5.98 -0.72 -26.47
C GLU A 36 6.39 -1.74 -25.41
N ILE A 37 7.53 -2.39 -25.60
CA ILE A 37 8.09 -3.31 -24.61
C ILE A 37 8.35 -2.58 -23.28
N LEU A 38 9.00 -1.41 -23.33
CA LEU A 38 9.23 -0.59 -22.13
C LEU A 38 7.93 -0.18 -21.44
N ARG A 39 6.90 0.22 -22.18
CA ARG A 39 5.59 0.54 -21.60
C ARG A 39 4.97 -0.67 -20.91
N GLU A 40 5.05 -1.84 -21.54
CA GLU A 40 4.51 -3.08 -21.00
C GLU A 40 5.25 -3.51 -19.72
N LEU A 41 6.58 -3.44 -19.72
CA LEU A 41 7.41 -3.74 -18.55
C LEU A 41 7.11 -2.80 -17.38
N VAL A 42 7.06 -1.48 -17.63
CA VAL A 42 6.72 -0.48 -16.61
C VAL A 42 5.33 -0.75 -16.03
N ARG A 43 4.34 -1.04 -16.89
CA ARG A 43 2.97 -1.33 -16.44
C ARG A 43 2.92 -2.57 -15.55
N ARG A 44 3.55 -3.67 -15.98
CA ARG A 44 3.62 -4.91 -15.21
C ARG A 44 4.30 -4.68 -13.86
N TYR A 45 5.43 -3.99 -13.84
CA TYR A 45 6.16 -3.66 -12.61
C TYR A 45 5.31 -2.82 -11.65
N LEU A 46 4.60 -1.79 -12.13
CA LEU A 46 3.73 -0.97 -11.29
C LEU A 46 2.55 -1.76 -10.73
N GLU A 47 1.98 -2.68 -11.51
CA GLU A 47 0.91 -3.56 -11.05
C GLU A 47 1.41 -4.55 -9.99
N GLU A 48 2.59 -5.14 -10.18
CA GLU A 48 3.24 -6.01 -9.21
C GLU A 48 3.58 -5.29 -7.91
N GLN A 49 4.13 -4.06 -7.99
CA GLN A 49 4.41 -3.25 -6.81
C GLN A 49 3.15 -2.92 -6.01
N ARG A 50 2.05 -2.54 -6.69
CA ARG A 50 0.75 -2.32 -6.01
C ARG A 50 0.24 -3.58 -5.32
N ARG A 51 0.38 -4.75 -5.97
CA ARG A 51 0.00 -6.04 -5.36
C ARG A 51 0.87 -6.37 -4.16
N ALA A 52 2.19 -6.18 -4.27
CA ALA A 52 3.14 -6.42 -3.20
C ALA A 52 2.92 -5.49 -1.99
N GLU A 53 2.62 -4.22 -2.21
CA GLU A 53 2.28 -3.26 -1.17
C GLU A 53 0.97 -3.65 -0.46
N THR A 54 -0.07 -4.01 -1.22
CA THR A 54 -1.33 -4.50 -0.66
C THR A 54 -1.13 -5.76 0.18
N GLU A 55 -0.32 -6.69 -0.31
CA GLU A 55 0.00 -7.93 0.39
C GLU A 55 0.82 -7.68 1.66
N ARG A 56 1.78 -6.75 1.61
CA ARG A 56 2.54 -6.31 2.79
C ARG A 56 1.64 -5.64 3.83
N PHE A 57 0.68 -4.83 3.39
CA PHE A 57 -0.30 -4.21 4.28
C PHE A 57 -1.20 -5.26 4.94
N ARG A 58 -1.70 -6.24 4.17
CA ARG A 58 -2.48 -7.37 4.71
C ARG A 58 -1.72 -8.17 5.74
N ARG A 59 -0.44 -8.49 5.48
CA ARG A 59 0.42 -9.18 6.45
C ARG A 59 0.63 -8.37 7.72
N THR A 60 0.76 -7.05 7.60
CA THR A 60 0.86 -6.15 8.75
C THR A 60 -0.42 -6.17 9.58
N LEU A 61 -1.60 -6.08 8.94
CA LEU A 61 -2.89 -6.18 9.62
C LEU A 61 -3.09 -7.53 10.32
N ALA A 62 -2.65 -8.63 9.69
CA ALA A 62 -2.68 -9.95 10.30
C ALA A 62 -1.86 -10.01 11.59
N LYS A 63 -0.66 -9.42 11.60
CA LYS A 63 0.18 -9.30 12.81
C LYS A 63 -0.49 -8.46 13.90
N VAL A 64 -1.13 -7.35 13.54
CA VAL A 64 -1.88 -6.52 14.50
C VAL A 64 -3.04 -7.31 15.12
N ARG A 65 -3.74 -8.13 14.33
CA ARG A 65 -4.79 -9.02 14.85
C ARG A 65 -4.22 -10.02 15.85
N GLU A 66 -3.13 -10.70 15.52
CA GLU A 66 -2.47 -11.66 16.41
C GLU A 66 -2.09 -11.03 17.76
N ILE A 67 -1.55 -9.81 17.73
CA ILE A 67 -1.23 -9.05 18.96
C ILE A 67 -2.49 -8.77 19.78
N ARG A 68 -3.59 -8.36 19.14
CA ARG A 68 -4.86 -8.10 19.83
C ARG A 68 -5.43 -9.34 20.47
N GLU A 69 -5.45 -10.46 19.75
CA GLU A 69 -5.93 -11.75 20.27
C GLU A 69 -5.08 -12.22 21.46
N ARG A 70 -3.75 -12.10 21.36
CA ARG A 70 -2.84 -12.43 22.47
C ARG A 70 -3.08 -11.54 23.69
N ASN A 71 -3.27 -10.24 23.49
CA ASN A 71 -3.53 -9.31 24.59
C ASN A 71 -4.89 -9.58 25.23
N ALA A 72 -5.93 -9.84 24.43
CA ALA A 72 -7.25 -10.22 24.93
C ALA A 72 -7.20 -11.51 25.76
N ALA A 73 -6.47 -12.53 25.29
CA ALA A 73 -6.28 -13.77 26.05
C ALA A 73 -5.52 -13.56 27.37
N ARG A 74 -4.56 -12.63 27.40
CA ARG A 74 -3.71 -12.39 28.58
C ARG A 74 -4.32 -11.45 29.61
N TYR A 75 -5.04 -10.41 29.16
CA TYR A 75 -5.50 -9.31 30.00
C TYR A 75 -7.03 -9.14 30.00
N GLY A 76 -7.75 -9.92 29.18
CA GLY A 76 -9.17 -9.71 28.92
C GLY A 76 -9.41 -8.56 27.94
N VAL A 77 -10.68 -8.38 27.57
CA VAL A 77 -11.13 -7.23 26.77
C VAL A 77 -11.91 -6.30 27.70
N TYR A 78 -11.58 -5.01 27.66
CA TYR A 78 -12.36 -4.00 28.35
C TYR A 78 -13.62 -3.68 27.53
N GLU A 79 -14.79 -4.00 28.07
CA GLU A 79 -16.08 -3.85 27.39
C GLU A 79 -16.68 -2.43 27.53
N GLY A 80 -16.08 -1.56 28.36
CA GLY A 80 -16.53 -0.20 28.59
C GLY A 80 -16.01 0.83 27.59
N ASP A 81 -16.51 2.05 27.69
CA ASP A 81 -16.01 3.19 26.92
C ASP A 81 -14.99 3.96 27.76
N ILE A 82 -13.71 3.60 27.58
CA ILE A 82 -12.59 4.20 28.32
C ILE A 82 -12.61 5.72 28.28
N LEU A 83 -13.02 6.34 27.16
CA LEU A 83 -13.04 7.79 27.05
C LEU A 83 -14.17 8.41 27.87
N ARG A 84 -15.33 7.76 27.89
CA ARG A 84 -16.43 8.14 28.77
C ARG A 84 -16.04 7.96 30.23
N ASP A 85 -15.45 6.84 30.59
CA ASP A 85 -15.12 6.52 31.97
C ASP A 85 -14.07 7.49 32.55
N VAL A 86 -13.04 7.82 31.76
CA VAL A 86 -12.03 8.83 32.12
C VAL A 86 -12.64 10.23 32.23
N ARG A 87 -13.58 10.58 31.34
CA ARG A 87 -14.27 11.88 31.41
C ARG A 87 -15.13 11.98 32.66
N ASP A 88 -15.90 10.95 32.97
CA ASP A 88 -16.80 10.91 34.12
C ASP A 88 -16.01 10.89 35.45
N GLU A 89 -14.82 10.30 35.47
CA GLU A 89 -13.85 10.41 36.56
C GLU A 89 -13.32 11.85 36.72
N TYR A 90 -12.85 12.46 35.63
CA TYR A 90 -12.36 13.84 35.66
C TYR A 90 -13.41 14.84 36.14
N GLU A 91 -14.67 14.72 35.67
CA GLU A 91 -15.76 15.60 36.09
C GLU A 91 -16.10 15.45 37.58
N ARG A 92 -15.97 14.25 38.15
CA ARG A 92 -16.14 14.01 39.59
C ARG A 92 -15.02 14.68 40.39
N GLU A 93 -13.77 14.49 39.99
CA GLU A 93 -12.62 15.13 40.66
C GLU A 93 -12.70 16.67 40.62
N GLN A 94 -13.20 17.24 39.52
CA GLN A 94 -13.40 18.69 39.44
C GLN A 94 -14.48 19.13 40.41
N LYS A 95 -15.65 18.46 40.46
CA LYS A 95 -16.74 18.81 41.39
C LYS A 95 -16.30 18.73 42.86
N GLU A 96 -15.49 17.75 43.22
CA GLU A 96 -14.95 17.61 44.59
C GLU A 96 -13.97 18.73 44.97
N LYS A 97 -13.22 19.30 44.01
CA LYS A 97 -12.29 20.42 44.27
C LYS A 97 -12.98 21.78 44.44
N TRP A 98 -14.22 21.92 43.99
CA TRP A 98 -15.01 23.15 44.07
C TRP A 98 -16.07 23.13 45.20
N GLN A 99 -16.11 22.07 46.01
CA GLN A 99 -16.84 22.01 47.29
C GLN A 99 -15.90 22.32 48.46
#